data_AF-A0A1D3RQE7-F1
#
_entry.id   AF-A0A1D3RQE7-F1
#
_cell.length_a   1.000
_cell.length_b   1.000
_cell.length_c   1.000
_cell.angle_alpha   90.00
_cell.angle_beta   90.00
_cell.angle_gamma   90.00
#
_symmetry.space_group_name_H-M   'P 1'
#
loop_
_entity.id
_entity.type
_entity.pdbx_description
1 polymer ?
#
loop_
_entity_poly.entity_id
_entity_poly.type
_entity_poly.pdbx_seq_one_letter_code
_entity_poly.pdbx_strand_id
1 'polypeptide(L)'
;MIRPAFSYLSGSVKLAEKYTITQHAQDGDVLWLKLTPKNTESSFKYILIGLKKGVLYGMELSDNFGQLTQIIFSNVTTPETLDASLFEFVAPEGTDVFEG
;
A
#
# COMPACT_ATOMS: atom_id res chain seq x y z
N MET A 1 -7.37 18.19 -12.96
CA MET A 1 -6.22 17.93 -12.06
C MET A 1 -6.15 16.43 -11.84
N ILE A 2 -5.14 15.74 -12.37
CA ILE A 2 -5.02 14.27 -12.23
C ILE A 2 -4.52 13.98 -10.82
N ARG A 3 -5.33 13.33 -9.99
CA ARG A 3 -4.93 12.90 -8.64
C ARG A 3 -4.07 11.64 -8.80
N PRO A 4 -2.80 11.62 -8.37
CA PRO A 4 -1.96 10.44 -8.49
C PRO A 4 -2.55 9.30 -7.65
N ALA A 5 -2.62 8.08 -8.19
CA ALA A 5 -3.24 6.93 -7.51
C ALA A 5 -2.67 6.66 -6.10
N PHE A 6 -1.43 7.11 -5.86
CA PHE A 6 -0.78 7.08 -4.56
C PHE A 6 -1.61 7.72 -3.43
N SER A 7 -2.41 8.76 -3.71
CA SER A 7 -3.24 9.42 -2.68
C SER A 7 -4.37 8.53 -2.14
N TYR A 8 -4.76 7.50 -2.90
CA TYR A 8 -5.82 6.56 -2.50
C TYR A 8 -5.25 5.42 -1.64
N LEU A 9 -4.01 4.99 -1.91
CA LEU A 9 -3.32 3.98 -1.08
C LEU A 9 -2.94 4.53 0.30
N SER A 10 -2.76 5.85 0.41
CA SER A 10 -2.38 6.51 1.66
C SER A 10 -3.55 6.84 2.59
N GLY A 11 -4.80 6.64 2.15
CA GLY A 11 -6.05 6.93 2.88
C GLY A 11 -5.93 7.97 4.00
N SER A 12 -6.08 9.28 3.70
CA SER A 12 -6.08 10.40 4.65
C SER A 12 -4.88 10.53 5.62
N VAL A 13 -3.98 9.53 5.69
CA VAL A 13 -2.73 9.57 6.42
C VAL A 13 -1.75 10.32 5.54
N LYS A 14 -1.23 11.43 6.04
CA LYS A 14 -0.12 12.11 5.41
C LYS A 14 1.09 11.19 5.54
N LEU A 15 1.29 10.28 4.59
CA LEU A 15 2.43 9.35 4.57
C LEU A 15 3.76 10.10 4.75
N ALA A 16 3.84 11.33 4.24
CA ALA A 16 4.98 12.22 4.42
C ALA A 16 5.29 12.59 5.89
N GLU A 17 4.33 12.49 6.81
CA GLU A 17 4.57 12.68 8.26
C GLU A 17 5.24 11.45 8.87
N LYS A 18 4.89 10.23 8.43
CA LYS A 18 5.39 8.96 8.98
C LYS A 18 6.59 8.39 8.22
N TYR A 19 6.77 8.75 6.96
CA TYR A 19 7.76 8.19 6.06
C TYR A 19 8.51 9.29 5.32
N THR A 20 9.79 9.03 5.08
CA THR A 20 10.56 9.71 4.03
C THR A 20 10.32 8.97 2.72
N ILE A 21 9.84 9.68 1.71
CA ILE A 21 9.48 9.13 0.41
C ILE A 21 10.56 9.55 -0.60
N THR A 22 11.18 8.59 -1.27
CA THR A 22 12.16 8.85 -2.33
C THR A 22 11.83 8.03 -3.56
N GLN A 23 12.21 8.54 -4.74
CA GLN A 23 12.28 7.68 -5.92
C GLN A 23 13.44 6.71 -5.75
N HIS A 24 13.13 5.41 -5.80
CA HIS A 24 14.13 4.36 -5.62
C HIS A 24 14.78 3.96 -6.93
N ALA A 25 13.94 3.68 -7.93
CA ALA A 25 14.35 3.18 -9.22
C ALA A 25 13.26 3.44 -10.26
N GLN A 26 13.65 3.30 -11.52
CA GLN A 26 12.71 3.18 -12.63
C GLN A 26 13.15 1.99 -13.47
N ASP A 27 12.27 1.01 -13.63
CA ASP A 27 12.51 -0.21 -14.41
C ASP A 27 11.44 -0.30 -15.50
N GLY A 28 11.86 -0.05 -16.74
CA GLY A 28 10.97 0.17 -17.87
C GLY A 28 9.90 1.23 -17.58
N ASP A 29 8.64 0.81 -17.63
CA ASP A 29 7.46 1.66 -17.40
C ASP A 29 7.05 1.77 -15.91
N VAL A 30 7.81 1.14 -15.01
CA VAL A 30 7.48 1.08 -13.58
C VAL A 30 8.36 2.04 -12.79
N LEU A 31 7.71 3.00 -12.11
CA LEU A 31 8.33 3.90 -11.14
C LEU A 31 8.26 3.26 -9.76
N TRP A 32 9.40 3.04 -9.13
CA TRP A 32 9.48 2.53 -7.76
C TRP A 32 9.73 3.66 -6.77
N LEU A 33 8.83 3.83 -5.81
CA LEU A 33 8.95 4.75 -4.69
C LEU A 33 9.33 3.97 -3.44
N LYS A 34 10.32 4.45 -2.69
CA LYS A 34 10.71 3.91 -1.39
C LYS A 34 10.17 4.76 -0.26
N LEU A 35 9.46 4.12 0.64
CA LEU A 35 8.96 4.67 1.89
C LEU A 35 9.84 4.12 3.01
N THR A 36 10.62 5.00 3.63
CA THR A 36 11.43 4.66 4.81
C THR A 36 10.76 5.28 6.03
N PRO A 37 10.39 4.49 7.07
CA PRO A 37 9.78 5.06 8.27
C PRO A 37 10.68 6.08 8.94
N LYS A 38 10.09 7.15 9.48
CA LYS A 38 10.79 8.13 10.31
C LYS A 38 10.89 7.69 11.77
N ASN A 39 9.95 6.86 12.23
CA ASN A 39 9.99 6.25 13.55
C ASN A 39 10.88 4.99 13.51
N THR A 40 11.86 4.92 14.41
CA THR A 40 12.78 3.79 14.57
C THR A 40 12.14 2.54 15.17
N GLU A 41 10.97 2.66 15.80
CA GLU A 41 10.17 1.53 16.32
C GLU A 41 9.26 0.89 15.26
N SER A 42 9.38 1.29 13.99
CA SER A 42 8.60 0.68 12.92
C SER A 42 8.93 -0.80 12.77
N SER A 43 7.92 -1.65 12.55
CA SER A 43 8.11 -3.07 12.20
C SER A 43 8.78 -3.26 10.84
N PHE A 44 8.76 -2.24 9.97
CA PHE A 44 9.35 -2.29 8.64
C PHE A 44 10.66 -1.51 8.58
N LYS A 45 11.61 -2.03 7.81
CA LYS A 45 12.82 -1.32 7.42
C LYS A 45 12.53 -0.36 6.27
N TYR A 46 11.78 -0.82 5.27
CA TYR A 46 11.26 0.01 4.18
C TYR A 46 10.12 -0.68 3.45
N ILE A 47 9.35 0.11 2.71
CA ILE A 47 8.34 -0.35 1.76
C ILE A 47 8.69 0.20 0.38
N LEU A 48 8.66 -0.63 -0.66
CA LEU A 48 8.69 -0.22 -2.05
C LEU A 48 7.28 -0.26 -2.63
N ILE A 49 6.92 0.76 -3.40
CA ILE A 49 5.65 0.85 -4.12
C ILE A 49 5.96 1.09 -5.60
N GLY A 50 5.58 0.15 -6.44
CA GLY A 50 5.73 0.20 -7.88
C GLY A 50 4.47 0.75 -8.54
N LEU A 51 4.64 1.79 -9.35
CA LEU A 51 3.57 2.41 -10.12
C LEU A 51 3.86 2.26 -11.61
N LYS A 52 2.96 1.65 -12.37
CA LYS A 52 3.02 1.55 -13.83
C LYS A 52 1.97 2.46 -14.44
N LYS A 53 2.40 3.48 -15.20
CA LYS A 53 1.51 4.51 -15.78
C LYS A 53 0.57 5.16 -14.74
N GLY A 54 1.07 5.32 -13.50
CA GLY A 54 0.31 5.90 -12.39
C GLY A 54 -0.65 4.94 -11.68
N VAL A 55 -0.72 3.65 -12.08
CA VAL A 55 -1.53 2.61 -11.43
C VAL A 55 -0.63 1.71 -10.57
N LEU A 56 -1.14 1.20 -9.44
CA LEU A 56 -0.41 0.29 -8.58
C LEU A 56 -0.05 -1.00 -9.33
N TYR A 57 1.23 -1.33 -9.35
CA TYR A 57 1.79 -2.50 -10.01
C TYR A 57 2.29 -3.54 -9.01
N GLY A 58 3.01 -3.11 -7.98
CA GLY A 58 3.58 -4.02 -7.00
C GLY A 58 4.01 -3.32 -5.73
N MET A 59 4.23 -4.11 -4.69
CA MET A 59 4.79 -3.67 -3.41
C MET A 59 5.82 -4.67 -2.90
N GLU A 60 6.86 -4.15 -2.25
CA GLU A 60 7.78 -4.97 -1.47
C GLU A 60 7.87 -4.42 -0.04
N LEU A 61 7.72 -5.28 0.95
CA LEU A 61 7.79 -4.91 2.36
C LEU A 61 8.99 -5.64 2.96
N SER A 62 10.00 -4.89 3.39
CA SER A 62 11.16 -5.42 4.10
C SER A 62 11.01 -5.10 5.58
N ASP A 63 11.05 -6.13 6.43
CA ASP A 63 11.00 -5.96 7.88
C ASP A 63 12.39 -5.91 8.54
N ASN A 64 12.43 -5.72 9.85
CA ASN A 64 13.68 -5.66 10.62
C ASN A 64 14.32 -7.03 10.89
N PHE A 65 13.61 -8.12 10.65
CA PHE A 65 14.08 -9.49 10.84
C PHE A 65 14.64 -10.11 9.55
N GLY A 66 14.60 -9.36 8.44
CA GLY A 66 15.08 -9.80 7.13
C GLY A 66 14.01 -10.49 6.28
N GLN A 67 12.74 -10.49 6.72
CA GLN A 67 11.64 -10.94 5.88
C GLN A 67 11.40 -9.96 4.74
N LEU A 68 11.12 -10.51 3.57
CA LEU A 68 10.71 -9.77 2.38
C LEU A 68 9.37 -10.33 1.89
N THR A 69 8.34 -9.49 1.92
CA THR A 69 7.02 -9.82 1.37
C THR A 69 6.83 -9.07 0.06
N GLN A 70 6.52 -9.79 -1.01
CA GLN A 70 6.24 -9.23 -2.33
C GLN A 70 4.76 -9.39 -2.68
N ILE A 71 4.15 -8.31 -3.15
CA ILE A 71 2.75 -8.27 -3.59
C ILE A 71 2.73 -7.74 -5.02
N ILE A 72 2.18 -8.53 -5.95
CA ILE A 72 2.05 -8.13 -7.35
C ILE A 72 0.57 -7.99 -7.69
N PHE A 73 0.20 -6.81 -8.19
CA PHE A 73 -1.17 -6.51 -8.56
C PHE A 73 -1.39 -6.83 -10.03
N SER A 74 -2.54 -7.42 -10.34
CA SER A 74 -2.98 -7.67 -11.70
C SER A 74 -4.47 -7.31 -11.81
N ASN A 75 -4.92 -6.97 -13.03
CA ASN A 75 -6.31 -6.60 -13.30
C ASN A 75 -6.86 -5.48 -12.40
N VAL A 76 -6.02 -4.48 -12.08
CA VAL A 76 -6.41 -3.36 -11.22
C VAL A 76 -7.47 -2.51 -11.93
N THR A 77 -8.62 -2.33 -11.26
CA THR A 77 -9.70 -1.43 -11.70
C THR A 77 -9.90 -0.32 -10.68
N THR A 78 -10.14 0.90 -11.14
CA THR A 78 -10.41 2.07 -10.29
C THR A 78 -11.80 2.63 -10.63
N PRO A 79 -12.89 1.98 -10.19
CA PRO A 79 -14.24 2.48 -10.45
C PRO A 79 -14.50 3.78 -9.68
N GLU A 80 -15.40 4.62 -10.20
CA GLU A 80 -15.76 5.89 -9.56
C GLU A 80 -16.51 5.68 -8.24
N THR A 81 -17.29 4.60 -8.15
CA THR A 81 -18.01 4.18 -6.95
C THR A 81 -17.79 2.70 -6.69
N LEU A 82 -17.79 2.33 -5.41
CA LEU A 82 -17.80 0.96 -4.95
C LEU A 82 -19.05 0.76 -4.11
N ASP A 83 -19.65 -0.42 -4.18
CA ASP A 83 -20.78 -0.76 -3.33
C ASP A 83 -20.34 -0.75 -1.86
N ALA A 84 -21.13 -0.11 -0.98
CA ALA A 84 -20.80 0.00 0.44
C ALA A 84 -20.75 -1.38 1.12
N SER A 85 -21.52 -2.35 0.65
CA SER A 85 -21.54 -3.72 1.19
C SER A 85 -20.20 -4.44 1.05
N LEU A 86 -19.32 -4.03 0.12
CA LEU A 86 -17.96 -4.57 0.01
C LEU A 86 -17.09 -4.25 1.24
N PHE A 87 -17.50 -3.27 2.04
CA PHE A 87 -16.80 -2.83 3.25
C PHE A 87 -17.53 -3.24 4.53
N GLU A 88 -18.61 -4.01 4.42
CA GLU A 88 -19.33 -4.57 5.55
C GLU A 88 -18.86 -6.01 5.78
N PHE A 89 -18.36 -6.28 6.98
CA PHE A 89 -18.07 -7.65 7.42
C PHE A 89 -19.25 -8.19 8.20
N VAL A 90 -19.88 -9.26 7.70
CA VAL A 90 -20.91 -10.01 8.40
C VAL A 90 -20.32 -11.37 8.76
N ALA A 91 -20.07 -11.56 10.06
CA ALA A 91 -19.57 -12.83 10.56
C ALA A 91 -20.60 -13.95 10.31
N PRO A 92 -20.22 -15.07 9.68
CA PRO A 92 -21.10 -16.24 9.57
C PRO A 92 -21.51 -16.77 10.95
N GLU A 93 -22.64 -17.46 11.02
CA GLU A 93 -23.09 -18.11 12.26
C GLU A 93 -22.02 -19.06 12.82
N GLY A 94 -21.80 -19.02 14.14
CA GLY A 94 -20.78 -19.83 14.80
C GLY A 94 -19.34 -19.31 14.64
N THR A 95 -19.14 -18.14 14.01
CA THR A 95 -17.83 -17.48 13.99
C THR A 95 -17.53 -16.86 15.35
N ASP A 96 -16.44 -17.29 15.98
CA ASP A 96 -15.88 -16.58 17.12
C ASP A 96 -15.25 -15.26 16.65
N VAL A 97 -15.75 -14.15 17.18
CA VAL A 97 -15.25 -12.81 16.89
C VAL A 97 -14.56 -12.27 18.13
N PHE A 98 -13.30 -11.88 17.99
CA PHE A 98 -12.51 -11.27 19.05
C PHE A 98 -12.22 -9.81 18.69
N GLU A 99 -12.37 -8.91 19.64
CA GLU A 99 -11.83 -7.55 19.54
C GLU A 99 -10.43 -7.54 20.16
N GLY A 100 -9.48 -6.93 19.46
CA GLY A 100 -8.08 -6.77 19.89
C GLY A 100 -7.73 -5.32 20.17
#